data_AF-A0A8K0SHR8-F1
#
_entry.id   AF-A0A8K0SHR8-F1
#
_cell.length_a   1.000
_cell.length_b   1.000
_cell.length_c   1.000
_cell.angle_alpha   90.00
_cell.angle_beta   90.00
_cell.angle_gamma   90.00
#
_symmetry.space_group_name_H-M   'P 1'
#
loop_
_entity.id
_entity.type
_entity.pdbx_description
1 polymer ?
#
loop_
_entity_poly.entity_id
_entity_poly.type
_entity_poly.pdbx_seq_one_letter_code
_entity_poly.pdbx_strand_id
1 'polypeptide(L)'
;MINLREPTSFHEDEAPSEIQMRVSSRHLCLASPYFEKMLSGTWKESTSNQEGLYKISVSDWNVEALLIVFNIIHGHNRNVPRSIGLEMLAEVAAIVDYFDCREAVDPFHDIWIQSLKGQIPKSYGKDSTLWLSISWVFFRMDVMNKMAQLTLMNCTKTPQTMDLPFPPTLITKIEEQRQMIIRRMCRMLNELLKKLCDRVSCKQECSAMLLGSLLRQMHAKGLASLQYEWPFHGYSIESLMAILSEFSSTALSSWGYDSNGRRSTNKCSCTLQSMIKDELGVLRSSLDTLELIKIEVK
;
A
#
# COMPACT_ATOMS: atom_id res chain seq x y z
N MET A 1 -33.80 -14.74 7.15
CA MET A 1 -32.97 -15.96 7.10
C MET A 1 -31.86 -15.66 6.12
N ILE A 2 -30.63 -15.64 6.60
CA ILE A 2 -29.45 -15.44 5.75
C ILE A 2 -28.78 -16.81 5.61
N ASN A 3 -28.60 -17.27 4.38
CA ASN A 3 -27.96 -18.53 4.05
C ASN A 3 -26.53 -18.26 3.59
N LEU A 4 -25.57 -18.85 4.28
CA LEU A 4 -24.14 -18.76 3.98
C LEU A 4 -23.66 -20.03 3.27
N ARG A 5 -22.79 -19.88 2.27
CA ARG A 5 -22.04 -20.98 1.65
C ARG A 5 -20.55 -20.83 1.99
N GLU A 6 -19.94 -21.86 2.59
CA GLU A 6 -18.50 -21.89 2.86
C GLU A 6 -17.67 -22.12 1.57
N PRO A 7 -16.44 -21.57 1.47
CA PRO A 7 -15.52 -21.89 0.39
C PRO A 7 -15.01 -23.33 0.56
N THR A 8 -15.31 -24.21 -0.41
CA THR A 8 -15.01 -25.64 -0.34
C THR A 8 -13.51 -25.91 -0.42
N SER A 9 -12.95 -26.54 0.61
CA SER A 9 -11.71 -27.33 0.47
C SER A 9 -11.94 -28.45 -0.54
N PHE A 10 -10.93 -28.77 -1.36
CA PHE A 10 -10.95 -29.77 -2.43
C PHE A 10 -11.20 -31.22 -1.95
N HIS A 11 -12.41 -31.50 -1.48
CA HIS A 11 -12.96 -32.85 -1.30
C HIS A 11 -14.30 -32.90 -2.04
N GLU A 12 -14.35 -33.67 -3.12
CA GLU A 12 -15.40 -33.64 -4.14
C GLU A 12 -16.76 -34.28 -3.75
N ASP A 13 -17.04 -34.58 -2.48
CA ASP A 13 -18.26 -35.33 -2.11
C ASP A 13 -19.07 -34.82 -0.90
N GLU A 14 -18.77 -33.65 -0.33
CA GLU A 14 -19.67 -33.01 0.66
C GLU A 14 -20.39 -31.82 0.04
N ALA A 15 -21.74 -31.88 0.03
CA ALA A 15 -22.55 -30.71 -0.31
C ALA A 15 -22.13 -29.53 0.59
N PRO A 16 -21.91 -28.33 0.05
CA PRO A 16 -21.43 -27.20 0.83
C PRO A 16 -22.34 -26.99 2.06
N SER A 17 -21.72 -26.95 3.23
CA SER A 17 -22.34 -26.65 4.52
C SER A 17 -23.13 -25.34 4.42
N GLU A 18 -24.45 -25.43 4.29
CA GLU A 18 -25.33 -24.26 4.29
C GLU A 18 -25.60 -23.85 5.75
N ILE A 19 -25.06 -22.72 6.16
CA ILE A 19 -25.28 -22.17 7.49
C ILE A 19 -26.45 -21.20 7.43
N GLN A 20 -27.48 -21.43 8.25
CA GLN A 20 -28.67 -20.58 8.31
C GLN A 20 -28.64 -19.69 9.56
N MET A 21 -28.73 -18.38 9.33
CA MET A 21 -28.80 -17.39 10.39
C MET A 21 -30.19 -16.75 10.40
N ARG A 22 -30.82 -16.69 11.57
CA ARG A 22 -32.07 -15.95 11.76
C ARG A 22 -31.77 -14.62 12.42
N VAL A 23 -32.05 -13.55 11.68
CA VAL A 23 -31.82 -12.16 12.06
C VAL A 23 -33.09 -11.33 11.84
N SER A 24 -33.21 -10.23 12.55
CA SER A 24 -34.33 -9.29 12.46
C SER A 24 -34.11 -8.33 11.30
N SER A 25 -35.01 -8.35 10.31
CA SER A 25 -35.00 -7.38 9.20
C SER A 25 -35.05 -5.94 9.69
N ARG A 26 -35.81 -5.66 10.75
CA ARG A 26 -35.92 -4.31 11.33
C ARG A 26 -34.58 -3.80 11.88
N HIS A 27 -33.80 -4.65 12.55
CA HIS A 27 -32.47 -4.25 13.03
C HIS A 27 -31.49 -4.05 11.88
N LEU A 28 -31.52 -4.94 10.88
CA LEU A 28 -30.69 -4.80 9.68
C LEU A 28 -30.98 -3.48 8.94
N CYS A 29 -32.24 -3.18 8.63
CA CYS A 29 -32.61 -1.94 7.93
C CYS A 29 -32.24 -0.69 8.73
N LEU A 30 -32.37 -0.74 10.06
CA LEU A 30 -31.99 0.39 10.92
C LEU A 30 -30.48 0.66 10.90
N ALA A 31 -29.67 -0.39 10.85
CA ALA A 31 -28.22 -0.30 10.95
C ALA A 31 -27.49 -0.15 9.60
N SER A 32 -28.20 -0.35 8.48
CA SER A 32 -27.59 -0.49 7.16
C SER A 32 -28.53 0.00 6.05
N PRO A 33 -28.15 1.06 5.32
CA PRO A 33 -28.87 1.50 4.13
C PRO A 33 -28.91 0.44 3.02
N TYR A 34 -27.92 -0.46 2.98
CA TYR A 34 -27.91 -1.60 2.06
C TYR A 34 -29.10 -2.52 2.34
N PHE A 35 -29.25 -2.96 3.58
CA PHE A 35 -30.34 -3.84 3.97
C PHE A 35 -31.70 -3.15 3.88
N GLU A 36 -31.77 -1.85 4.21
CA GLU A 36 -32.97 -1.04 4.01
C GLU A 36 -33.44 -1.09 2.55
N LYS A 37 -32.57 -0.69 1.61
CA LYS A 37 -32.89 -0.68 0.17
C LYS A 37 -33.25 -2.06 -0.35
N MET A 38 -32.53 -3.10 0.09
CA MET A 38 -32.76 -4.47 -0.35
C MET A 38 -34.12 -5.00 0.12
N LEU A 39 -34.51 -4.72 1.37
CA LEU A 39 -35.71 -5.27 1.99
C LEU A 39 -36.96 -4.41 1.79
N SER A 40 -36.81 -3.11 1.50
CA SER A 40 -37.93 -2.20 1.21
C SER A 40 -38.28 -2.10 -0.28
N GLY A 41 -37.48 -2.71 -1.16
CA GLY A 41 -37.63 -2.62 -2.61
C GLY A 41 -38.71 -3.53 -3.19
N THR A 42 -38.71 -3.70 -4.51
CA THR A 42 -39.62 -4.58 -5.27
C THR A 42 -38.92 -5.85 -5.78
N TRP A 43 -37.80 -6.23 -5.16
CA TRP A 43 -36.96 -7.35 -5.57
C TRP A 43 -37.46 -8.68 -4.98
N LYS A 44 -36.91 -9.81 -5.42
CA LYS A 44 -37.30 -11.13 -4.86
C LYS A 44 -36.97 -11.22 -3.38
N GLU A 45 -35.87 -10.56 -2.98
CA GLU A 45 -35.35 -10.45 -1.62
C GLU A 45 -36.26 -9.63 -0.70
N SER A 46 -37.14 -8.79 -1.24
CA SER A 46 -38.16 -8.04 -0.49
C SER A 46 -39.52 -8.74 -0.46
N THR A 47 -39.63 -9.96 -1.00
CA THR A 47 -40.82 -10.80 -0.88
C THR A 47 -40.60 -11.83 0.21
N SER A 48 -41.34 -11.71 1.32
CA SER A 48 -41.32 -12.72 2.37
C SER A 48 -41.99 -14.02 1.91
N ASN A 49 -41.54 -15.15 2.43
CA ASN A 49 -42.26 -16.41 2.28
C ASN A 49 -43.62 -16.38 3.01
N GLN A 50 -44.39 -17.47 2.93
CA GLN A 50 -45.68 -17.62 3.62
C GLN A 50 -45.61 -17.46 5.14
N GLU A 51 -44.41 -17.54 5.74
CA GLU A 51 -44.16 -17.38 7.17
C GLU A 51 -43.68 -15.97 7.54
N GLY A 52 -43.66 -15.02 6.59
CA GLY A 52 -43.14 -13.67 6.82
C GLY A 52 -41.61 -13.58 6.90
N LEU A 53 -40.89 -14.61 6.45
CA LEU A 53 -39.42 -14.66 6.46
C LEU A 53 -38.85 -14.29 5.08
N TYR A 54 -37.91 -13.35 5.08
CA TYR A 54 -37.04 -13.08 3.94
C TYR A 54 -35.91 -14.12 3.88
N LYS A 55 -35.58 -14.61 2.67
CA LYS A 55 -34.41 -15.47 2.43
C LYS A 55 -33.39 -14.70 1.60
N ILE A 56 -32.20 -14.50 2.18
CA ILE A 56 -31.07 -13.83 1.54
C ILE A 56 -29.94 -14.85 1.48
N SER A 57 -29.35 -15.06 0.32
CA SER A 57 -28.19 -15.95 0.19
C SER A 57 -26.94 -15.10 -0.05
N VAL A 58 -25.90 -15.37 0.73
CA VAL A 58 -24.59 -14.74 0.59
C VAL A 58 -23.53 -15.83 0.56
N SER A 59 -22.48 -15.64 -0.22
CA SER A 59 -21.32 -16.54 -0.34
C SER A 59 -20.05 -15.77 -0.03
N ASP A 60 -18.94 -16.50 0.15
CA ASP A 60 -17.59 -15.92 0.20
C ASP A 60 -17.27 -15.09 1.45
N TRP A 61 -18.11 -15.18 2.48
CA TRP A 61 -17.92 -14.47 3.74
C TRP A 61 -17.48 -15.41 4.86
N ASN A 62 -16.59 -14.91 5.72
CA ASN A 62 -16.30 -15.56 6.99
C ASN A 62 -17.52 -15.55 7.91
N VAL A 63 -17.98 -16.75 8.29
CA VAL A 63 -19.20 -16.97 9.10
C VAL A 63 -19.09 -16.32 10.48
N GLU A 64 -17.92 -16.41 11.12
CA GLU A 64 -17.69 -15.85 12.44
C GLU A 64 -17.69 -14.32 12.40
N ALA A 65 -17.08 -13.72 11.37
CA ALA A 65 -17.10 -12.28 11.16
C ALA A 65 -18.54 -11.75 10.95
N LEU A 66 -19.37 -12.48 10.18
CA LEU A 66 -20.79 -12.15 10.01
C LEU A 66 -21.57 -12.26 11.32
N LEU A 67 -21.33 -13.31 12.11
CA LEU A 67 -21.90 -13.48 13.43
C LEU A 67 -21.56 -12.31 14.35
N ILE A 68 -20.32 -11.83 14.32
CA ILE A 68 -19.90 -10.65 15.08
C ILE A 68 -20.70 -9.42 14.66
N VAL A 69 -20.73 -9.10 13.36
CA VAL A 69 -21.45 -7.92 12.85
C VAL A 69 -22.95 -7.99 13.16
N PHE A 70 -23.58 -9.16 12.98
CA PHE A 70 -25.00 -9.29 13.31
C PHE A 70 -25.26 -9.25 14.82
N ASN A 71 -24.41 -9.82 15.66
CA ASN A 71 -24.56 -9.66 17.12
C ASN A 71 -24.49 -8.19 17.53
N ILE A 72 -23.62 -7.40 16.89
CA ILE A 72 -23.54 -5.95 17.11
C ILE A 72 -24.84 -5.26 16.68
N ILE A 73 -25.30 -5.49 15.45
CA ILE A 73 -26.54 -4.89 14.91
C ILE A 73 -27.77 -5.22 15.78
N HIS A 74 -27.80 -6.40 16.41
CA HIS A 74 -28.91 -6.84 17.27
C HIS A 74 -28.73 -6.47 18.75
N GLY A 75 -27.66 -5.75 19.12
CA GLY A 75 -27.38 -5.38 20.51
C GLY A 75 -27.03 -6.57 21.42
N HIS A 76 -26.63 -7.70 20.85
CA HIS A 76 -26.19 -8.89 21.59
C HIS A 76 -24.75 -8.73 22.10
N ASN A 77 -24.46 -7.61 22.78
CA ASN A 77 -23.10 -7.19 23.16
C ASN A 77 -22.32 -8.22 23.99
N ARG A 78 -23.02 -9.11 24.73
CA ARG A 78 -22.39 -10.20 25.49
C ARG A 78 -21.76 -11.28 24.60
N ASN A 79 -22.24 -11.41 23.36
CA ASN A 79 -21.75 -12.36 22.37
C ASN A 79 -20.70 -11.72 21.44
N VAL A 80 -20.38 -10.44 21.62
CA VAL A 80 -19.37 -9.75 20.83
C VAL A 80 -18.01 -9.89 21.53
N PRO A 81 -16.98 -10.45 20.86
CA PRO A 81 -15.66 -10.63 21.45
C PRO A 81 -15.01 -9.30 21.81
N ARG A 82 -14.32 -9.25 22.96
CA ARG A 82 -13.60 -8.04 23.42
C ARG A 82 -12.24 -7.85 22.74
N SER A 83 -11.73 -8.91 22.12
CA SER A 83 -10.48 -8.92 21.36
C SER A 83 -10.65 -9.84 20.17
N ILE A 84 -10.15 -9.43 19.02
CA ILE A 84 -10.10 -10.23 17.79
C ILE A 84 -8.72 -10.07 17.15
N GLY A 85 -8.31 -11.04 16.33
CA GLY A 85 -7.06 -10.97 15.57
C GLY A 85 -7.15 -9.99 14.39
N LEU A 86 -5.99 -9.62 13.83
CA LEU A 86 -5.90 -8.71 12.69
C LEU A 86 -6.70 -9.18 11.47
N GLU A 87 -6.59 -10.48 11.13
CA GLU A 87 -7.32 -11.07 10.00
C GLU A 87 -8.83 -11.02 10.21
N MET A 88 -9.31 -11.40 11.41
CA MET A 88 -10.74 -11.32 11.75
C MET A 88 -11.26 -9.88 11.73
N LEU A 89 -10.46 -8.90 12.16
CA LEU A 89 -10.84 -7.49 12.06
C LEU A 89 -10.94 -7.02 10.60
N ALA A 90 -10.09 -7.53 9.70
CA ALA A 90 -10.17 -7.25 8.28
C ALA A 90 -11.42 -7.87 7.63
N GLU A 91 -11.78 -9.11 8.01
CA GLU A 91 -13.04 -9.75 7.59
C GLU A 91 -14.26 -8.95 8.05
N VAL A 92 -14.27 -8.52 9.31
CA VAL A 92 -15.32 -7.62 9.84
C VAL A 92 -15.34 -6.31 9.07
N ALA A 93 -14.20 -5.71 8.76
CA ALA A 93 -14.12 -4.48 7.97
C ALA A 93 -14.69 -4.66 6.55
N ALA A 94 -14.41 -5.78 5.88
CA ALA A 94 -14.95 -6.11 4.56
C ALA A 94 -16.49 -6.21 4.59
N ILE A 95 -17.05 -6.88 5.60
CA ILE A 95 -18.50 -6.99 5.81
C ILE A 95 -19.12 -5.62 6.08
N VAL A 96 -18.48 -4.82 6.93
CA VAL A 96 -18.93 -3.48 7.32
C VAL A 96 -18.98 -2.52 6.13
N ASP A 97 -17.95 -2.54 5.29
CA ASP A 97 -17.87 -1.74 4.07
C ASP A 97 -18.94 -2.18 3.07
N TYR A 98 -19.09 -3.49 2.85
CA TYR A 98 -20.04 -4.04 1.88
C TYR A 98 -21.51 -3.77 2.26
N PHE A 99 -21.88 -4.03 3.51
CA PHE A 99 -23.24 -3.79 3.99
C PHE A 99 -23.48 -2.36 4.47
N ASP A 100 -22.49 -1.47 4.37
CA ASP A 100 -22.62 -0.06 4.77
C ASP A 100 -23.20 0.10 6.19
N CYS A 101 -22.58 -0.57 7.17
CA CYS A 101 -23.07 -0.64 8.55
C CYS A 101 -22.04 -0.20 9.61
N ARG A 102 -21.14 0.71 9.22
CA ARG A 102 -20.03 1.20 10.05
C ARG A 102 -20.50 1.74 11.40
N GLU A 103 -21.53 2.59 11.39
CA GLU A 103 -22.06 3.25 12.59
C GLU A 103 -22.45 2.24 13.69
N ALA A 104 -22.98 1.07 13.31
CA ALA A 104 -23.33 0.03 14.27
C ALA A 104 -22.08 -0.56 14.97
N VAL A 105 -20.96 -0.63 14.26
CA VAL A 105 -19.70 -1.25 14.74
C VAL A 105 -18.79 -0.24 15.45
N ASP A 106 -19.08 1.05 15.36
CA ASP A 106 -18.30 2.13 15.97
C ASP A 106 -17.91 1.92 17.45
N PRO A 107 -18.82 1.46 18.34
CA PRO A 107 -18.48 1.21 19.74
C PRO A 107 -17.42 0.12 19.97
N PHE A 108 -17.19 -0.76 19.00
CA PHE A 108 -16.33 -1.93 19.12
C PHE A 108 -15.02 -1.80 18.35
N HIS A 109 -15.02 -1.13 17.19
CA HIS A 109 -13.81 -1.08 16.36
C HIS A 109 -12.65 -0.40 17.09
N ASP A 110 -12.91 0.64 17.89
CA ASP A 110 -11.86 1.35 18.63
C ASP A 110 -11.19 0.46 19.67
N ILE A 111 -11.95 -0.41 20.34
CA ILE A 111 -11.44 -1.37 21.31
C ILE A 111 -10.49 -2.36 20.62
N TRP A 112 -10.92 -2.91 19.48
CA TRP A 112 -10.13 -3.88 18.73
C TRP A 112 -8.88 -3.25 18.14
N ILE A 113 -8.99 -2.09 17.49
CA ILE A 113 -7.85 -1.36 16.93
C ILE A 113 -6.84 -1.00 18.02
N GLN A 114 -7.31 -0.53 19.18
CA GLN A 114 -6.42 -0.19 20.29
C GLN A 114 -5.69 -1.43 20.83
N SER A 115 -6.36 -2.58 20.91
CA SER A 115 -5.73 -3.85 21.32
C SER A 115 -4.65 -4.33 20.34
N LEU A 116 -4.81 -4.00 19.06
CA LEU A 116 -3.89 -4.41 17.99
C LEU A 116 -2.82 -3.35 17.67
N LYS A 117 -2.84 -2.18 18.31
CA LYS A 117 -1.93 -1.05 17.99
C LYS A 117 -0.44 -1.42 18.04
N GLY A 118 -0.05 -2.37 18.91
CA GLY A 118 1.32 -2.90 18.99
C GLY A 118 1.75 -3.73 17.78
N GLN A 119 0.81 -4.15 16.94
CA GLN A 119 1.01 -5.00 15.76
C GLN A 119 1.02 -4.20 14.45
N ILE A 120 1.02 -2.85 14.51
CA ILE A 120 1.10 -2.03 13.29
C ILE A 120 2.45 -2.31 12.59
N PRO A 121 2.43 -2.77 11.33
CA PRO A 121 3.62 -3.24 10.66
C PRO A 121 4.56 -2.10 10.28
N LYS A 122 5.85 -2.46 10.19
CA LYS A 122 6.93 -1.57 9.72
C LYS A 122 7.45 -1.95 8.33
N SER A 123 7.02 -3.09 7.82
CA SER A 123 7.39 -3.64 6.52
C SER A 123 6.16 -3.86 5.67
N TYR A 124 6.29 -3.62 4.37
CA TYR A 124 5.23 -3.91 3.41
C TYR A 124 5.00 -5.42 3.27
N GLY A 125 3.74 -5.82 3.21
CA GLY A 125 3.29 -7.21 3.14
C GLY A 125 1.81 -7.36 3.49
N LYS A 126 1.37 -8.60 3.72
CA LYS A 126 -0.02 -8.95 4.04
C LYS A 126 -0.60 -8.04 5.14
N ASP A 127 0.07 -7.99 6.30
CA ASP A 127 -0.43 -7.26 7.46
C ASP A 127 -0.57 -5.75 7.20
N SER A 128 0.35 -5.14 6.43
CA SER A 128 0.24 -3.72 6.08
C SER A 128 -0.95 -3.43 5.18
N THR A 129 -1.31 -4.37 4.31
CA THR A 129 -2.47 -4.26 3.45
C THR A 129 -3.77 -4.47 4.23
N LEU A 130 -3.80 -5.40 5.19
CA LEU A 130 -4.91 -5.55 6.14
C LEU A 130 -5.12 -4.25 6.92
N TRP A 131 -4.06 -3.71 7.50
CA TRP A 131 -4.13 -2.44 8.24
C TRP A 131 -4.56 -1.27 7.37
N LEU A 132 -4.10 -1.20 6.12
CA LEU A 132 -4.53 -0.17 5.17
C LEU A 132 -6.05 -0.23 4.95
N SER A 133 -6.59 -1.43 4.69
CA SER A 133 -8.03 -1.63 4.50
C SER A 133 -8.84 -1.32 5.77
N ILE A 134 -8.44 -1.86 6.93
CA ILE A 134 -9.11 -1.61 8.23
C ILE A 134 -9.13 -0.11 8.52
N SER A 135 -8.00 0.58 8.32
CA SER A 135 -7.90 2.01 8.58
C SER A 135 -8.72 2.86 7.61
N TRP A 136 -8.92 2.39 6.38
CA TRP A 136 -9.85 2.99 5.43
C TRP A 136 -11.29 2.86 5.91
N VAL A 137 -11.73 1.62 6.18
CA VAL A 137 -13.12 1.33 6.54
C VAL A 137 -13.52 2.06 7.82
N PHE A 138 -12.65 2.14 8.82
CA PHE A 138 -12.92 2.79 10.11
C PHE A 138 -12.34 4.21 10.22
N PHE A 139 -12.01 4.86 9.10
CA PHE A 139 -11.53 6.26 9.05
C PHE A 139 -10.37 6.61 10.00
N ARG A 140 -9.43 5.68 10.19
CA ARG A 140 -8.20 5.91 10.97
C ARG A 140 -7.11 6.50 10.08
N MET A 141 -7.26 7.80 9.79
CA MET A 141 -6.40 8.54 8.85
C MET A 141 -4.90 8.45 9.15
N ASP A 142 -4.52 8.44 10.43
CA ASP A 142 -3.12 8.33 10.87
C ASP A 142 -2.49 6.99 10.45
N VAL A 143 -3.22 5.90 10.66
CA VAL A 143 -2.81 4.56 10.27
C VAL A 143 -2.86 4.40 8.75
N MET A 144 -3.92 4.90 8.12
CA MET A 144 -4.11 4.79 6.67
C MET A 144 -2.99 5.49 5.89
N ASN A 145 -2.65 6.73 6.25
CA ASN A 145 -1.56 7.48 5.61
C ASN A 145 -0.23 6.75 5.77
N LYS A 146 0.04 6.23 6.98
CA LYS A 146 1.26 5.48 7.27
C LYS A 146 1.36 4.21 6.44
N MET A 147 0.27 3.44 6.32
CA MET A 147 0.26 2.19 5.53
C MET A 147 0.31 2.44 4.03
N ALA A 148 -0.32 3.52 3.54
CA ALA A 148 -0.23 3.93 2.14
C ALA A 148 1.19 4.40 1.77
N GLN A 149 1.84 5.15 2.66
CA GLN A 149 3.25 5.52 2.48
C GLN A 149 4.15 4.28 2.50
N LEU A 150 3.95 3.37 3.45
CA LEU A 150 4.70 2.11 3.52
C LEU A 150 4.55 1.29 2.23
N THR A 151 3.34 1.22 1.70
CA THR A 151 3.03 0.57 0.41
C THR A 151 3.75 1.27 -0.74
N LEU A 152 3.58 2.59 -0.89
CA LEU A 152 4.23 3.38 -1.95
C LEU A 152 5.75 3.16 -1.99
N MET A 153 6.39 3.19 -0.82
CA MET A 153 7.85 3.12 -0.73
C MET A 153 8.40 1.73 -1.10
N ASN A 154 7.63 0.67 -0.84
CA ASN A 154 8.17 -0.70 -0.85
C ASN A 154 7.53 -1.62 -1.89
N CYS A 155 6.39 -1.29 -2.48
CA CYS A 155 5.83 -2.12 -3.54
C CYS A 155 6.69 -2.06 -4.80
N THR A 156 6.79 -3.19 -5.49
CA THR A 156 7.58 -3.36 -6.73
C THR A 156 6.70 -3.48 -7.97
N LYS A 157 5.39 -3.52 -7.77
CA LYS A 157 4.32 -3.62 -8.77
C LYS A 157 3.04 -3.05 -8.17
N THR A 158 2.00 -2.95 -8.98
CA THR A 158 0.66 -2.57 -8.54
C THR A 158 0.30 -3.34 -7.25
N PRO A 159 -0.01 -2.65 -6.15
CA PRO A 159 -0.37 -3.30 -4.89
C PRO A 159 -1.56 -4.24 -5.08
N GLN A 160 -1.49 -5.43 -4.49
CA GLN A 160 -2.59 -6.39 -4.51
C GLN A 160 -3.59 -6.04 -3.40
N THR A 161 -4.87 -6.10 -3.71
CA THR A 161 -5.96 -5.75 -2.79
C THR A 161 -6.38 -6.91 -1.90
N MET A 162 -6.06 -8.16 -2.23
CA MET A 162 -6.51 -9.34 -1.47
C MET A 162 -8.04 -9.36 -1.26
N ASP A 163 -8.81 -8.85 -2.23
CA ASP A 163 -10.27 -8.72 -2.18
C ASP A 163 -10.81 -7.88 -1.00
N LEU A 164 -9.95 -7.08 -0.38
CA LEU A 164 -10.31 -6.19 0.72
C LEU A 164 -10.89 -4.86 0.20
N PRO A 165 -11.69 -4.16 1.02
CA PRO A 165 -12.21 -2.85 0.68
C PRO A 165 -11.11 -1.79 0.67
N PHE A 166 -11.08 -1.01 -0.40
CA PHE A 166 -10.22 0.18 -0.56
C PHE A 166 -10.99 1.29 -1.25
N PRO A 167 -10.55 2.55 -1.10
CA PRO A 167 -11.03 3.63 -1.95
C PRO A 167 -10.75 3.27 -3.42
N PRO A 168 -11.72 3.48 -4.35
CA PRO A 168 -11.57 3.09 -5.75
C PRO A 168 -10.32 3.64 -6.45
N THR A 169 -9.80 4.78 -5.97
CA THR A 169 -8.64 5.45 -6.57
C THR A 169 -7.34 5.28 -5.77
N LEU A 170 -7.36 4.61 -4.62
CA LEU A 170 -6.17 4.57 -3.75
C LEU A 170 -5.03 3.80 -4.40
N ILE A 171 -5.31 2.58 -4.86
CA ILE A 171 -4.28 1.69 -5.45
C ILE A 171 -3.72 2.29 -6.74
N THR A 172 -4.58 2.87 -7.58
CA THR A 172 -4.16 3.53 -8.82
C THR A 172 -3.28 4.74 -8.52
N LYS A 173 -3.67 5.60 -7.57
CA LYS A 173 -2.85 6.74 -7.13
C LYS A 173 -1.50 6.30 -6.57
N ILE A 174 -1.46 5.26 -5.74
CA ILE A 174 -0.19 4.74 -5.20
C ILE A 174 0.71 4.28 -6.35
N GLU A 175 0.18 3.52 -7.31
CA GLU A 175 0.97 3.04 -8.45
C GLU A 175 1.44 4.19 -9.36
N GLU A 176 0.56 5.14 -9.68
CA GLU A 176 0.92 6.34 -10.46
C GLU A 176 2.04 7.15 -9.79
N GLN A 177 1.92 7.37 -8.48
CA GLN A 177 2.95 8.06 -7.69
C GLN A 177 4.26 7.27 -7.69
N ARG A 178 4.20 5.95 -7.51
CA ARG A 178 5.39 5.08 -7.56
C ARG A 178 6.11 5.23 -8.90
N GLN A 179 5.38 5.10 -10.00
CA GLN A 179 5.93 5.24 -11.35
C GLN A 179 6.53 6.63 -11.57
N MET A 180 5.86 7.68 -11.10
CA MET A 180 6.35 9.06 -11.21
C MET A 180 7.65 9.29 -10.44
N ILE A 181 7.73 8.79 -9.21
CA ILE A 181 8.91 8.95 -8.35
C ILE A 181 10.11 8.19 -8.93
N ILE A 182 9.91 6.95 -9.37
CA ILE A 182 10.96 6.17 -10.04
C ILE A 182 11.42 6.86 -11.32
N ARG A 183 10.49 7.36 -12.14
CA ARG A 183 10.81 8.14 -13.34
C ARG A 183 11.65 9.39 -13.02
N ARG A 184 11.38 10.06 -11.90
CA ARG A 184 12.15 11.21 -11.43
C ARG A 184 13.58 10.81 -11.07
N MET A 185 13.79 9.67 -10.40
CA MET A 185 15.12 9.13 -10.13
C MET A 185 15.89 8.80 -11.42
N CYS A 186 15.23 8.17 -12.39
CA CYS A 186 15.86 7.89 -13.70
C CYS A 186 16.23 9.20 -14.42
N ARG A 187 15.37 10.21 -14.40
CA ARG A 187 15.66 11.53 -14.99
C ARG A 187 16.85 12.19 -14.33
N MET A 188 16.93 12.15 -13.00
CA MET A 188 18.06 12.67 -12.22
C MET A 188 19.39 12.03 -12.65
N LEU A 189 19.42 10.70 -12.80
CA LEU A 189 20.62 10.00 -13.31
C LEU A 189 20.99 10.45 -14.74
N ASN A 190 20.01 10.58 -15.62
CA ASN A 190 20.24 11.01 -17.00
C ASN A 190 20.72 12.47 -17.09
N GLU A 191 20.19 13.35 -16.25
CA GLU A 191 20.68 14.72 -16.13
C GLU A 191 22.11 14.75 -15.59
N LEU A 192 22.47 13.87 -14.66
CA LEU A 192 23.84 13.74 -14.18
C LEU A 192 24.78 13.23 -15.28
N LEU A 193 24.38 12.22 -16.05
CA LEU A 193 25.13 11.74 -17.22
C LEU A 193 25.36 12.88 -18.22
N LYS A 194 24.30 13.61 -18.57
CA LYS A 194 24.38 14.77 -19.47
C LYS A 194 25.28 15.87 -18.93
N LYS A 195 25.16 16.22 -17.64
CA LYS A 195 26.03 17.20 -16.97
C LYS A 195 27.50 16.78 -17.06
N LEU A 196 27.82 15.50 -16.89
CA LEU A 196 29.20 15.00 -16.98
C LEU A 196 29.73 14.93 -18.43
N CYS A 197 28.86 14.77 -19.43
CA CYS A 197 29.22 14.86 -20.85
C CYS A 197 29.44 16.31 -21.31
N ASP A 198 28.52 17.21 -20.96
CA ASP A 198 28.45 18.56 -21.52
C ASP A 198 29.27 19.59 -20.71
N ARG A 199 29.33 19.42 -19.39
CA ARG A 199 29.95 20.40 -18.47
C ARG A 199 31.19 19.83 -17.81
N VAL A 200 32.26 20.59 -17.91
CA VAL A 200 33.47 20.40 -17.14
C VAL A 200 33.31 21.21 -15.84
N SER A 201 32.71 20.62 -14.79
CA SER A 201 32.61 21.27 -13.47
C SER A 201 33.96 21.32 -12.74
N CYS A 202 34.96 20.57 -13.22
CA CYS A 202 36.35 20.59 -12.75
C CYS A 202 37.34 20.66 -13.93
N LYS A 203 38.13 19.60 -14.19
CA LYS A 203 38.95 19.38 -15.40
C LYS A 203 38.30 18.30 -16.26
N GLN A 204 38.56 18.30 -17.57
CA GLN A 204 37.94 17.37 -18.52
C GLN A 204 38.17 15.91 -18.12
N GLU A 205 39.34 15.59 -17.58
CA GLU A 205 39.70 14.25 -17.10
C GLU A 205 38.84 13.83 -15.91
N CYS A 206 38.51 14.77 -15.01
CA CYS A 206 37.64 14.50 -13.87
C CYS A 206 36.22 14.15 -14.33
N SER A 207 35.64 14.91 -15.27
CA SER A 207 34.32 14.62 -15.81
C SER A 207 34.29 13.26 -16.53
N ALA A 208 35.31 12.94 -17.33
CA ALA A 208 35.41 11.65 -18.02
C ALA A 208 35.52 10.47 -17.04
N MET A 209 36.32 10.60 -15.98
CA MET A 209 36.45 9.57 -14.95
C MET A 209 35.16 9.39 -14.12
N LEU A 210 34.49 10.48 -13.75
CA LEU A 210 33.19 10.42 -13.06
C LEU A 210 32.13 9.79 -13.95
N LEU A 211 32.09 10.13 -15.25
CA LEU A 211 31.17 9.55 -16.22
C LEU A 211 31.41 8.04 -16.36
N GLY A 212 32.66 7.61 -16.53
CA GLY A 212 33.00 6.20 -16.61
C GLY A 212 32.67 5.43 -15.32
N SER A 213 32.89 6.04 -14.16
CA SER A 213 32.50 5.47 -12.85
C SER A 213 30.99 5.34 -12.73
N LEU A 214 30.23 6.37 -13.12
CA LEU A 214 28.78 6.38 -13.08
C LEU A 214 28.20 5.27 -13.96
N LEU A 215 28.64 5.19 -15.22
CA LEU A 215 28.22 4.16 -16.17
C LEU A 215 28.54 2.74 -15.65
N ARG A 216 29.74 2.52 -15.10
CA ARG A 216 30.11 1.22 -14.52
C ARG A 216 29.23 0.84 -13.34
N GLN A 217 28.93 1.77 -12.45
CA GLN A 217 28.10 1.50 -11.27
C GLN A 217 26.63 1.28 -11.67
N MET A 218 26.10 2.07 -12.61
CA MET A 218 24.76 1.85 -13.16
C MET A 218 24.66 0.46 -13.80
N HIS A 219 25.66 0.04 -14.58
CA HIS A 219 25.69 -1.31 -15.16
C HIS A 219 25.79 -2.40 -14.09
N ALA A 220 26.70 -2.25 -13.12
CA ALA A 220 26.91 -3.23 -12.06
C ALA A 220 25.67 -3.42 -11.15
N LYS A 221 24.87 -2.37 -10.97
CA LYS A 221 23.63 -2.39 -10.17
C LYS A 221 22.36 -2.61 -11.00
N GLY A 222 22.48 -2.96 -12.29
CA GLY A 222 21.32 -3.27 -13.15
C GLY A 222 20.46 -2.07 -13.58
N LEU A 223 20.93 -0.84 -13.37
CA LEU A 223 20.17 0.38 -13.67
C LEU A 223 20.28 0.84 -15.12
N ALA A 224 21.13 0.20 -15.93
CA ALA A 224 21.34 0.57 -17.32
C ALA A 224 20.08 0.35 -18.20
N SER A 225 19.28 -0.67 -17.90
CA SER A 225 18.02 -0.96 -18.60
C SER A 225 16.83 -0.20 -18.03
N LEU A 226 16.85 0.13 -16.73
CA LEU A 226 15.74 0.74 -15.99
C LEU A 226 15.19 2.01 -16.69
N GLN A 227 16.04 2.78 -17.33
CA GLN A 227 15.65 4.00 -18.07
C GLN A 227 14.73 3.74 -19.29
N TYR A 228 14.66 2.51 -19.77
CA TYR A 228 13.83 2.09 -20.91
C TYR A 228 12.66 1.19 -20.48
N GLU A 229 12.56 0.88 -19.20
CA GLU A 229 11.49 0.04 -18.66
C GLU A 229 10.28 0.90 -18.31
N TRP A 230 9.13 0.60 -18.91
CA TRP A 230 7.85 1.17 -18.48
C TRP A 230 6.76 0.11 -18.67
N PRO A 231 5.92 -0.14 -17.66
CA PRO A 231 6.02 0.30 -16.25
C PRO A 231 7.26 -0.26 -15.50
N PHE A 232 7.75 0.46 -14.47
CA PHE A 232 8.92 0.08 -13.66
C PHE A 232 8.61 -1.08 -12.68
N HIS A 233 8.29 -2.26 -13.19
CA HIS A 233 8.09 -3.45 -12.35
C HIS A 233 9.40 -3.98 -11.78
N GLY A 234 9.36 -4.56 -10.59
CA GLY A 234 10.53 -5.14 -9.91
C GLY A 234 11.31 -4.16 -9.04
N TYR A 235 11.04 -2.86 -9.14
CA TYR A 235 11.74 -1.82 -8.38
C TYR A 235 10.79 -1.11 -7.42
N SER A 236 11.20 -1.03 -6.15
CA SER A 236 10.56 -0.15 -5.16
C SER A 236 11.36 1.15 -5.02
N ILE A 237 10.69 2.22 -4.56
CA ILE A 237 11.36 3.50 -4.28
C ILE A 237 12.47 3.29 -3.26
N GLU A 238 12.20 2.57 -2.17
CA GLU A 238 13.18 2.29 -1.12
C GLU A 238 14.39 1.55 -1.66
N SER A 239 14.18 0.51 -2.48
CA SER A 239 15.28 -0.27 -3.07
C SER A 239 16.15 0.59 -3.98
N LEU A 240 15.56 1.47 -4.80
CA LEU A 240 16.29 2.37 -5.67
C LEU A 240 17.04 3.45 -4.90
N MET A 241 16.45 4.03 -3.86
CA MET A 241 17.15 4.99 -3.00
C MET A 241 18.35 4.34 -2.31
N ALA A 242 18.21 3.10 -1.82
CA ALA A 242 19.30 2.35 -1.23
C ALA A 242 20.43 2.10 -2.24
N ILE A 243 20.08 1.59 -3.43
CA ILE A 243 20.99 1.38 -4.56
C ILE A 243 21.76 2.66 -4.89
N LEU A 244 21.07 3.81 -5.00
CA LEU A 244 21.66 5.10 -5.34
C LEU A 244 22.54 5.66 -4.22
N SER A 245 22.20 5.40 -2.96
CA SER A 245 22.99 5.83 -1.79
C SER A 245 24.33 5.08 -1.69
N GLU A 246 24.40 3.87 -2.25
CA GLU A 246 25.63 3.07 -2.32
C GLU A 246 26.57 3.47 -3.45
N PHE A 247 26.24 4.48 -4.26
CA PHE A 247 27.13 4.93 -5.33
C PHE A 247 28.40 5.49 -4.71
N SER A 248 29.46 4.72 -4.85
CA SER A 248 30.77 5.03 -4.29
C SER A 248 31.48 6.07 -5.16
N SER A 249 32.31 6.86 -4.51
CA SER A 249 33.30 7.69 -5.17
C SER A 249 34.67 7.23 -4.71
N THR A 250 35.45 6.63 -5.61
CA THR A 250 36.89 6.68 -5.44
C THR A 250 37.31 8.13 -5.63
N ALA A 251 37.90 8.74 -4.61
CA ALA A 251 38.48 10.08 -4.73
C ALA A 251 39.43 10.07 -5.93
N LEU A 252 39.10 10.81 -6.98
CA LEU A 252 39.85 10.79 -8.21
C LEU A 252 41.16 11.56 -7.98
N SER A 253 42.26 10.81 -7.87
CA SER A 253 43.61 11.37 -7.91
C SER A 253 44.13 11.32 -9.34
N SER A 254 44.25 12.48 -9.97
CA SER A 254 45.00 12.63 -11.21
C SER A 254 46.48 12.80 -10.88
N TRP A 255 47.32 11.99 -11.51
CA TRP A 255 48.77 12.20 -11.52
C TRP A 255 49.10 13.22 -12.61
N GLY A 256 49.80 14.28 -12.22
CA GLY A 256 50.34 15.27 -13.14
C GLY A 256 51.79 15.60 -12.78
N TYR A 257 52.46 16.34 -13.66
CA TYR A 257 53.75 16.95 -13.36
C TYR A 257 53.54 18.43 -13.07
N ASP A 258 54.15 18.95 -12.00
CA ASP A 258 54.18 20.38 -11.76
C ASP A 258 55.14 21.10 -12.74
N SER A 259 55.19 22.44 -12.68
CA SER A 259 56.09 23.25 -13.51
C SER A 259 57.57 22.89 -13.35
N ASN A 260 57.93 22.14 -12.31
CA ASN A 260 59.29 21.71 -11.99
C ASN A 260 59.52 20.22 -12.28
N GLY A 261 58.59 19.55 -13.00
CA GLY A 261 58.70 18.14 -13.37
C GLY A 261 58.52 17.16 -12.21
N ARG A 262 58.04 17.60 -11.05
CA ARG A 262 57.75 16.72 -9.91
C ARG A 262 56.36 16.13 -10.05
N ARG A 263 56.20 14.87 -9.64
CA ARG A 263 54.88 14.23 -9.55
C ARG A 263 54.03 15.00 -8.54
N SER A 264 52.95 15.60 -9.02
CA SER A 264 51.92 16.25 -8.21
C SER A 264 50.63 15.45 -8.32
N THR A 265 49.95 15.27 -7.18
CA THR A 265 48.61 14.67 -7.14
C THR A 265 47.59 15.78 -6.98
N ASN A 266 46.81 16.03 -8.03
CA ASN A 266 45.70 16.97 -7.94
C ASN A 266 44.50 16.20 -7.40
N LYS A 267 44.16 16.46 -6.14
CA LYS A 267 42.93 15.93 -5.54
C LYS A 267 41.75 16.79 -5.98
N CYS A 268 40.79 16.19 -6.66
CA CYS A 268 39.50 16.82 -6.93
C CYS A 268 38.52 16.49 -5.78
N SER A 269 37.73 17.48 -5.36
CA SER A 269 36.66 17.30 -4.36
C SER A 269 35.36 16.76 -4.96
N CYS A 270 35.25 16.68 -6.29
CA CYS A 270 34.05 16.18 -6.96
C CYS A 270 33.85 14.69 -6.70
N THR A 271 32.68 14.33 -6.18
CA THR A 271 32.29 12.93 -5.95
C THR A 271 30.90 12.66 -6.52
N LEU A 272 30.69 11.46 -7.09
CA LEU A 272 29.35 11.02 -7.49
C LEU A 272 28.40 10.98 -6.29
N GLN A 273 28.91 10.57 -5.13
CA GLN A 273 28.14 10.46 -3.91
C GLN A 273 27.55 11.81 -3.47
N SER A 274 28.33 12.90 -3.49
CA SER A 274 27.79 14.23 -3.14
C SER A 274 26.72 14.69 -4.13
N MET A 275 26.96 14.50 -5.44
CA MET A 275 26.03 14.90 -6.49
C MET A 275 24.69 14.15 -6.42
N ILE A 276 24.72 12.86 -6.09
CA ILE A 276 23.51 12.03 -5.96
C ILE A 276 22.80 12.30 -4.63
N LYS A 277 23.55 12.48 -3.53
CA LYS A 277 22.99 12.69 -2.19
C LYS A 277 22.15 13.96 -2.09
N ASP A 278 22.59 15.06 -2.72
CA ASP A 278 21.85 16.32 -2.71
C ASP A 278 20.49 16.17 -3.40
N GLU A 279 20.47 15.54 -4.58
CA GLU A 279 19.24 15.29 -5.34
C GLU A 279 18.31 14.29 -4.65
N LEU A 280 18.85 13.23 -4.03
CA LEU A 280 18.09 12.30 -3.21
C LEU A 280 17.48 12.99 -1.98
N GLY A 281 18.18 13.95 -1.38
CA GLY A 281 17.67 14.74 -0.26
C GLY A 281 16.42 15.54 -0.65
N VAL A 282 16.46 16.22 -1.80
CA VAL A 282 15.30 16.95 -2.35
C VAL A 282 14.12 16.02 -2.62
N LEU A 283 14.38 14.84 -3.17
CA LEU A 283 13.34 13.84 -3.41
C LEU A 283 12.72 13.34 -2.10
N ARG A 284 13.55 13.04 -1.09
CA ARG A 284 13.09 12.58 0.23
C ARG A 284 12.21 13.62 0.92
N SER A 285 12.61 14.89 0.93
CA SER A 285 11.79 15.97 1.49
C SER A 285 10.45 16.10 0.76
N SER A 286 10.41 15.87 -0.55
CA SER A 286 9.15 15.88 -1.31
C SER A 286 8.23 14.72 -0.89
N LEU A 287 8.79 13.53 -0.64
CA LEU A 287 8.05 12.34 -0.17
C LEU A 287 7.47 12.53 1.23
N ASP A 288 8.20 13.16 2.14
CA ASP A 288 7.73 13.39 3.51
C ASP A 288 6.55 14.37 3.57
N THR A 289 6.41 15.24 2.56
CA THR A 289 5.30 16.20 2.42
C THR A 289 4.12 15.68 1.59
N LEU A 290 4.24 14.49 0.99
CA LEU A 290 3.21 13.93 0.13
C LEU A 290 2.04 13.38 0.95
N GLU A 291 0.97 14.17 1.07
CA GLU A 291 -0.34 13.65 1.46
C GLU A 291 -0.91 12.82 0.31
N LEU A 292 -0.65 11.51 0.32
CA LEU A 292 -1.16 10.57 -0.69
C LEU A 292 -2.69 10.48 -0.68
N ILE A 293 -3.31 10.87 0.44
CA ILE A 293 -4.72 10.64 0.70
C ILE A 293 -5.40 11.95 1.13
N LYS A 294 -5.61 12.83 0.16
CA LYS A 294 -6.75 13.76 0.23
C LYS A 294 -7.98 13.00 -0.25
N ILE A 295 -8.58 12.20 0.64
CA ILE A 295 -9.89 11.62 0.37
C ILE A 295 -10.92 12.67 0.73
N GLU A 296 -11.67 13.14 -0.27
CA GLU A 296 -12.98 13.73 -0.03
C GLU A 296 -13.86 12.60 0.49
N VAL A 297 -14.06 12.56 1.80
CA VAL A 297 -15.02 11.67 2.44
C VAL A 297 -16.40 12.14 2.01
N LYS A 298 -17.18 11.26 1.38
CA LYS A 298 -18.59 11.51 1.09
C LYS A 298 -19.41 11.51 2.36
#